data_AF-A0A1V4HRU5-F1
#
_entry.id   AF-A0A1V4HRU5-F1
#
_cell.length_a   1.000
_cell.length_b   1.000
_cell.length_c   1.000
_cell.angle_alpha   90.00
_cell.angle_beta   90.00
_cell.angle_gamma   90.00
#
_symmetry.space_group_name_H-M   'P 1'
#
loop_
_entity.id
_entity.type
_entity.pdbx_description
1 polymer ?
#
loop_
_entity_poly.entity_id
_entity_poly.type
_entity_poly.pdbx_seq_one_letter_code
_entity_poly.pdbx_strand_id
1 'polypeptide(L)'
;MKLAYVNAFPEKDQLHNFIQTYTEECIKSGSQVQVNWNELETPCVISVYDDNTLVGIGCSADVPIIHVRPTYEYREIETMVNKLLQAESKFGVVHG
;
A
#
# COMPACT_ATOMS: atom_id res chain seq x y z
N MET A 1 -5.34 -0.15 18.56
CA MET A 1 -5.07 -0.95 17.35
C MET A 1 -3.71 -0.53 16.81
N LYS A 2 -2.83 -1.48 16.46
CA LYS A 2 -1.43 -1.24 16.10
C LYS A 2 -1.23 -1.65 14.64
N LEU A 3 -0.86 -0.69 13.80
CA LEU A 3 -0.54 -0.94 12.40
C LEU A 3 0.84 -1.59 12.29
N ALA A 4 0.96 -2.60 11.44
CA ALA A 4 2.21 -3.25 11.08
C ALA A 4 2.57 -2.87 9.64
N TYR A 5 3.81 -2.41 9.43
CA TYR A 5 4.33 -2.05 8.12
C TYR A 5 5.39 -3.08 7.75
N VAL A 6 5.22 -3.74 6.61
CA VAL A 6 6.05 -4.86 6.18
C VAL A 6 6.57 -4.56 4.78
N ASN A 7 7.90 -4.55 4.60
CA ASN A 7 8.53 -4.43 3.29
C ASN A 7 8.51 -5.79 2.56
N ALA A 8 7.31 -6.22 2.20
CA ALA A 8 7.08 -7.42 1.41
C ALA A 8 5.77 -7.28 0.66
N PHE A 9 5.71 -7.94 -0.49
CA PHE A 9 4.45 -8.12 -1.22
C PHE A 9 3.49 -8.96 -0.36
N PRO A 10 2.20 -8.59 -0.26
CA PRO A 10 1.25 -9.36 0.52
C PRO A 10 0.96 -10.71 -0.13
N GLU A 11 0.46 -11.66 0.66
CA GLU A 11 -0.01 -12.93 0.12
C GLU A 11 -1.15 -12.71 -0.89
N LYS A 12 -1.25 -13.58 -1.90
CA LYS A 12 -2.20 -13.43 -3.00
C LYS A 12 -3.65 -13.30 -2.52
N ASP A 13 -4.05 -14.11 -1.53
CA ASP A 13 -5.39 -14.06 -0.95
C ASP A 13 -5.67 -12.75 -0.20
N GLN A 14 -4.66 -12.24 0.53
CA GLN A 14 -4.75 -10.97 1.23
C GLN A 14 -4.88 -9.79 0.25
N LEU A 15 -4.08 -9.82 -0.83
CA LEU A 15 -4.16 -8.82 -1.89
C LEU A 15 -5.54 -8.84 -2.56
N HIS A 16 -6.05 -10.01 -2.93
CA HIS A 16 -7.35 -10.12 -3.59
C HIS A 16 -8.48 -9.59 -2.70
N ASN A 17 -8.47 -9.95 -1.41
CA ASN A 17 -9.44 -9.44 -0.43
C ASN A 17 -9.33 -7.92 -0.26
N PHE A 18 -8.10 -7.39 -0.21
CA PHE A 18 -7.88 -5.95 -0.13
C PHE A 18 -8.40 -5.23 -1.37
N ILE A 19 -8.07 -5.70 -2.58
CA ILE A 19 -8.53 -5.10 -3.84
C ILE A 19 -10.05 -5.04 -3.86
N GLN A 20 -10.71 -6.17 -3.56
CA GLN A 20 -12.16 -6.24 -3.51
C GLN A 20 -12.74 -5.23 -2.50
N THR A 21 -12.25 -5.25 -1.27
CA THR A 21 -12.75 -4.36 -0.20
C THR A 21 -12.49 -2.89 -0.53
N TYR A 22 -11.30 -2.57 -1.02
CA TYR A 22 -10.91 -1.21 -1.43
C TYR A 22 -11.83 -0.71 -2.54
N THR A 23 -12.07 -1.50 -3.59
CA THR A 23 -12.97 -1.13 -4.67
C THR A 23 -14.41 -0.92 -4.16
N GLU A 24 -14.91 -1.81 -3.29
CA GLU A 24 -16.23 -1.64 -2.68
C GLU A 24 -16.34 -0.37 -1.82
N GLU A 25 -15.31 -0.06 -1.04
CA GLU A 25 -15.27 1.15 -0.21
C GLU A 25 -15.16 2.42 -1.05
N CYS A 26 -14.33 2.42 -2.10
CA CYS A 26 -14.24 3.54 -3.05
C CYS A 26 -15.58 3.80 -3.74
N ILE A 27 -16.26 2.76 -4.22
CA ILE A 27 -17.60 2.88 -4.82
C ILE A 27 -18.59 3.48 -3.83
N LYS A 28 -18.61 3.00 -2.57
CA LYS A 28 -19.49 3.52 -1.52
C LYS A 28 -19.22 4.98 -1.18
N SER A 29 -17.95 5.39 -1.20
CA SER A 29 -17.53 6.78 -0.99
C SER A 29 -17.76 7.66 -2.22
N GLY A 30 -18.23 7.11 -3.35
CA GLY A 30 -18.46 7.84 -4.59
C GLY A 30 -17.19 8.06 -5.44
N SER A 31 -16.08 7.45 -5.07
CA SER A 31 -14.83 7.49 -5.84
C SER A 31 -14.79 6.33 -6.84
N GLN A 32 -14.79 6.65 -8.14
CA GLN A 32 -14.49 5.69 -9.19
C GLN A 32 -12.99 5.59 -9.38
N VAL A 33 -12.29 4.89 -8.48
CA VAL A 33 -10.85 4.66 -8.62
C VAL A 33 -10.63 3.43 -9.49
N GLN A 34 -10.17 3.63 -10.73
CA GLN A 34 -9.56 2.55 -11.51
C GLN A 34 -8.10 2.41 -11.07
N VAL A 35 -7.82 1.44 -10.20
CA VAL A 35 -6.45 1.11 -9.81
C VAL A 35 -5.90 0.04 -10.75
N ASN A 36 -4.76 0.33 -11.37
CA ASN A 36 -4.02 -0.66 -12.14
C ASN A 36 -3.08 -1.43 -11.21
N TRP A 37 -3.57 -2.52 -10.63
CA TRP A 37 -2.82 -3.35 -9.69
C TRP A 37 -1.58 -4.03 -10.31
N ASN A 38 -1.43 -4.03 -11.64
CA ASN A 38 -0.23 -4.51 -12.31
C ASN A 38 0.97 -3.57 -12.10
N GLU A 39 0.75 -2.31 -11.70
CA GLU A 39 1.85 -1.37 -11.42
C GLU A 39 2.55 -1.65 -10.07
N LEU A 40 2.06 -2.64 -9.31
CA LEU A 40 2.68 -3.07 -8.06
C LEU A 40 3.88 -4.02 -8.27
N GLU A 41 4.27 -4.36 -9.50
CA GLU A 41 5.39 -5.26 -9.82
C GLU A 41 6.79 -4.64 -9.57
N THR A 42 6.90 -3.68 -8.66
CA THR A 42 8.17 -3.00 -8.35
C THR A 42 8.91 -3.71 -7.20
N PRO A 43 10.24 -3.60 -7.12
CA PRO A 43 11.04 -4.35 -6.15
C PRO A 43 10.83 -3.92 -4.68
N CYS A 44 10.25 -2.74 -4.43
CA CYS A 44 9.96 -2.28 -3.07
C CYS A 44 8.46 -2.09 -2.89
N VAL A 45 7.88 -2.90 -2.02
CA VAL A 45 6.45 -2.85 -1.68
C VAL A 45 6.30 -2.85 -0.16
N ILE A 46 5.59 -1.84 0.34
CA ILE A 46 5.23 -1.72 1.75
C ILE A 46 3.76 -2.13 1.90
N SER A 47 3.55 -3.27 2.55
CA SER A 47 2.23 -3.73 2.96
C SER A 47 1.91 -3.23 4.37
N VAL A 48 0.69 -2.75 4.57
CA VAL A 48 0.21 -2.23 5.86
C VAL A 48 -0.92 -3.11 6.39
N TYR A 49 -0.74 -3.64 7.59
CA TYR A 49 -1.70 -4.52 8.23
C TYR A 49 -2.27 -3.92 9.52
N ASP A 50 -3.57 -4.09 9.74
CA ASP A 50 -4.23 -3.90 11.04
C ASP A 50 -4.80 -5.26 11.44
N ASP A 51 -4.33 -5.82 12.57
CA ASP A 51 -4.77 -7.13 13.07
C ASP A 51 -4.76 -8.25 12.00
N ASN A 52 -3.62 -8.40 11.30
CA ASN A 52 -3.41 -9.37 10.22
C ASN A 52 -4.28 -9.18 8.96
N THR A 53 -5.01 -8.06 8.88
CA THR A 53 -5.80 -7.69 7.69
C THR A 53 -5.02 -6.64 6.90
N LEU A 54 -4.84 -6.86 5.60
CA LEU A 54 -4.23 -5.86 4.73
C LEU A 54 -5.16 -4.64 4.60
N VAL A 55 -4.67 -3.47 5.02
CA VAL A 55 -5.42 -2.19 5.01
C VAL A 55 -4.82 -1.13 4.10
N GLY A 56 -3.58 -1.35 3.64
CA GLY A 56 -2.94 -0.49 2.66
C GLY A 56 -1.74 -1.16 2.02
N ILE A 57 -1.36 -0.65 0.86
CA ILE A 57 -0.20 -1.10 0.09
C ILE A 57 0.40 0.11 -0.61
N GLY A 58 1.72 0.19 -0.65
CA GLY A 58 2.41 1.15 -1.50
C GLY A 58 3.65 0.56 -2.14
N CYS A 59 4.02 1.08 -3.30
CA CYS A 59 5.15 0.58 -4.08
C CYS A 59 6.05 1.72 -4.58
N SER A 60 7.34 1.42 -4.78
CA SER A 60 8.30 2.37 -5.35
C SER A 60 8.30 2.25 -6.89
N ALA A 61 7.28 2.76 -7.54
CA ALA A 61 7.33 3.04 -8.98
C ALA A 61 7.97 4.43 -9.23
N ASP A 62 8.18 4.81 -10.51
CA ASP A 62 8.62 6.17 -10.90
C ASP A 62 7.82 7.28 -10.19
N VAL A 63 6.53 7.02 -9.98
CA VAL A 63 5.67 7.77 -9.06
C VAL A 63 5.26 6.81 -7.95
N PRO A 64 5.48 7.11 -6.66
CA PRO A 64 5.08 6.22 -5.57
C PRO A 64 3.56 6.05 -5.59
N ILE A 65 3.11 4.82 -5.81
CA ILE A 65 1.71 4.45 -5.81
C ILE A 65 1.38 3.99 -4.40
N ILE A 66 0.41 4.63 -3.76
CA ILE A 66 -0.02 4.29 -2.41
C ILE A 66 -1.54 4.17 -2.42
N HIS A 67 -2.03 3.00 -2.01
CA HIS A 67 -3.46 2.72 -1.85
C HIS A 67 -3.73 2.34 -0.41
N VAL A 68 -4.57 3.12 0.26
CA VAL A 68 -5.04 2.85 1.61
C VAL A 68 -6.55 2.75 1.56
N ARG A 69 -7.12 1.81 2.30
CA ARG A 69 -8.58 1.70 2.44
C ARG A 69 -9.15 3.04 2.89
N PRO A 70 -10.23 3.55 2.26
CA PRO A 70 -10.83 4.84 2.62
C PRO A 70 -11.21 4.94 4.11
N THR A 71 -11.57 3.82 4.73
CA THR A 71 -11.86 3.74 6.17
C THR A 71 -10.65 4.01 7.09
N TYR A 72 -9.44 4.01 6.54
CA TYR A 72 -8.16 4.22 7.23
C TYR A 72 -7.40 5.48 6.78
N GLU A 73 -7.97 6.28 5.89
CA GLU A 73 -7.33 7.45 5.27
C GLU A 73 -6.85 8.49 6.30
N TYR A 74 -7.52 8.60 7.45
CA TYR A 74 -7.18 9.54 8.54
C TYR A 74 -5.96 9.15 9.39
N ARG A 75 -5.36 7.96 9.20
CA ARG A 75 -4.31 7.43 10.10
C ARG A 75 -2.88 7.76 9.66
N GLU A 76 -2.69 8.74 8.76
CA GLU A 76 -1.38 9.14 8.22
C GLU A 76 -0.60 7.96 7.58
N ILE A 77 -1.32 6.90 7.17
CA ILE A 77 -0.72 5.68 6.61
C ILE A 77 0.04 6.00 5.34
N GLU A 78 -0.53 6.84 4.48
CA GLU A 78 0.11 7.27 3.24
C GLU A 78 1.44 7.98 3.50
N THR A 79 1.46 8.90 4.46
CA THR A 79 2.67 9.61 4.88
C THR A 79 3.74 8.64 5.38
N MET A 80 3.35 7.64 6.19
CA MET A 80 4.29 6.65 6.72
C MET A 80 4.83 5.73 5.62
N VAL A 81 3.96 5.20 4.75
CA VAL A 81 4.34 4.36 3.61
C VAL A 81 5.29 5.12 2.69
N ASN A 82 5.02 6.39 2.38
CA ASN A 82 5.89 7.22 1.57
C ASN A 82 7.29 7.39 2.20
N LYS A 83 7.35 7.66 3.52
CA LYS A 83 8.63 7.73 4.25
C LYS A 83 9.43 6.43 4.18
N LEU A 84 8.75 5.29 4.31
CA LEU A 84 9.38 3.97 4.23
C LEU A 84 9.90 3.69 2.81
N LEU A 85 9.09 3.95 1.78
CA LEU A 85 9.50 3.80 0.38
C LEU A 85 10.71 4.70 0.04
N GLN A 86 10.72 5.94 0.54
CA GLN A 86 11.88 6.83 0.37
C GLN A 86 13.12 6.36 1.11
N ALA A 87 12.97 5.74 2.29
CA ALA A 87 14.09 5.16 3.02
C ALA A 87 14.69 4.01 2.21
N GLU A 88 13.87 3.05 1.77
CA GLU A 88 14.31 1.91 0.96
C GLU A 88 14.98 2.36 -0.35
N SER A 89 14.44 3.38 -1.03
CA SER A 89 15.05 3.97 -2.22
C SER A 89 16.41 4.61 -1.94
N LYS A 90 16.57 5.33 -0.83
CA LYS A 90 17.84 5.96 -0.43
C LYS A 90 18.91 4.94 -0.02
N PHE A 91 18.52 3.82 0.61
CA PHE A 91 19.44 2.76 0.99
C PHE A 91 19.89 1.90 -0.21
N GLY A 92 19.15 1.91 -1.32
CA GLY A 92 19.57 1.27 -2.58
C GLY A 92 20.77 1.94 -3.28
N VAL A 93 21.13 3.18 -2.91
CA VAL A 93 22.21 3.96 -3.57
C VAL A 93 23.57 3.79 -2.89
N VAL A 94 23.68 3.17 -1.71
CA VAL A 94 24.94 3.12 -0.93
C VAL A 94 25.78 1.84 -1.12
N HIS A 95 25.48 0.99 -2.11
CA HIS A 95 26.31 -0.18 -2.47
C HIS A 95 26.52 -0.32 -3.99
N GLY A 96 26.86 0.78 -4.67
CA GLY A 96 27.37 0.78 -6.04
C GLY A 96 28.81 1.26 -6.11
#